data_AF-A0A9P8KWL8-F1
#
_entry.id   AF-A0A9P8KWL8-F1
#
_cell.length_a   1.000
_cell.length_b   1.000
_cell.length_c   1.000
_cell.angle_alpha   90.00
_cell.angle_beta   90.00
_cell.angle_gamma   90.00
#
_symmetry.space_group_name_H-M   'P 1'
#
loop_
_entity.id
_entity.type
_entity.pdbx_description
1 polymer ?
#
loop_
_entity_poly.entity_id
_entity_poly.type
_entity_poly.pdbx_seq_one_letter_code
_entity_poly.pdbx_strand_id
1 'polypeptide(L)'
;MATAAISAMWNPYRTLNIDPDTSDFTCIGYASSQGRPCSNRITAANCRAACDLLDSIAATDPRDTNTLGELLEELAPTVLCRTAHQHQADKFVEQWTREIRRLVASRRRPSDSQQRIATHSSIPGFDPYITLYTEPYGFRCVGHSVRENGRCNKPISSRNHDAACNLLDLMAQRSFSMREFRHLFEMLASRALCKRHRWQTEEVVVRWLGLVYDTAPEEEARSATDASPRRQSAEESEENANGSISDGSDDEGSGTPFDFELQSNPDSVSEILPPEDGIALIPPEAPTPPAIPVSSPTTSTPPTPTTPNHATPAVARKEYKREDICSICEERWGETPEPAIVWCQKQCGQNYHRSCMDKWIEERENVQRRTANCGQW
;
A
#
# COMPACT_ATOMS: atom_id res chain seq x y z
N MET A 1 20.68 10.59 -9.22
CA MET A 1 20.24 9.24 -8.78
C MET A 1 19.35 9.26 -7.54
N ALA A 2 19.49 10.21 -6.59
CA ALA A 2 18.62 10.28 -5.39
C ALA A 2 17.12 10.58 -5.66
N THR A 3 16.77 11.22 -6.78
CA THR A 3 15.38 11.52 -7.17
C THR A 3 14.60 10.26 -7.55
N ALA A 4 15.24 9.29 -8.23
CA ALA A 4 14.57 8.06 -8.67
C ALA A 4 14.13 7.14 -7.51
N ALA A 5 14.90 7.09 -6.41
CA ALA A 5 14.55 6.30 -5.22
C ALA A 5 13.39 6.91 -4.40
N ILE A 6 13.08 8.19 -4.60
CA ILE A 6 11.95 8.85 -3.94
C ILE A 6 10.65 8.49 -4.66
N SER A 7 10.65 8.45 -6.00
CA SER A 7 9.49 8.05 -6.80
C SER A 7 9.01 6.63 -6.52
N ALA A 8 9.90 5.67 -6.19
CA ALA A 8 9.50 4.28 -6.03
C ALA A 8 8.60 3.97 -4.81
N MET A 9 8.55 4.86 -3.79
CA MET A 9 7.71 4.65 -2.59
C MET A 9 6.69 5.77 -2.39
N TRP A 10 6.74 6.83 -3.20
CA TRP A 10 5.78 7.92 -3.16
C TRP A 10 4.56 7.51 -4.00
N ASN A 11 3.43 7.28 -3.34
CA ASN A 11 2.15 7.07 -3.99
C ASN A 11 1.09 7.90 -3.25
N PRO A 12 0.50 8.92 -3.89
CA PRO A 12 -0.46 9.80 -3.22
C PRO A 12 -1.79 9.11 -2.91
N TYR A 13 -2.29 8.20 -3.76
CA TYR A 13 -3.50 7.42 -3.46
C TYR A 13 -3.38 6.70 -2.11
N ARG A 14 -2.22 6.05 -1.90
CA ARG A 14 -1.93 5.33 -0.65
C ARG A 14 -1.68 6.27 0.51
N THR A 15 -0.86 7.30 0.31
CA THR A 15 -0.47 8.23 1.38
C THR A 15 -1.66 9.01 1.92
N LEU A 16 -2.54 9.45 1.02
CA LEU A 16 -3.72 10.24 1.36
C LEU A 16 -4.93 9.38 1.71
N ASN A 17 -4.85 8.07 1.42
CA ASN A 17 -5.91 7.08 1.59
C ASN A 17 -7.18 7.46 0.82
N ILE A 18 -7.03 7.73 -0.48
CA ILE A 18 -8.09 8.14 -1.40
C ILE A 18 -8.01 7.29 -2.67
N ASP A 19 -9.16 6.76 -3.12
CA ASP A 19 -9.28 6.01 -4.38
C ASP A 19 -10.56 6.43 -5.14
N PRO A 20 -10.49 7.53 -5.92
CA PRO A 20 -11.64 8.09 -6.62
C PRO A 20 -12.08 7.29 -7.85
N ASP A 21 -11.28 6.32 -8.32
CA ASP A 21 -11.58 5.47 -9.47
C ASP A 21 -12.63 4.38 -9.15
N THR A 22 -12.95 4.19 -7.88
CA THR A 22 -13.94 3.20 -7.44
C THR A 22 -15.37 3.67 -7.70
N SER A 23 -16.22 2.79 -8.23
CA SER A 23 -17.63 3.10 -8.57
C SER A 23 -18.49 3.47 -7.35
N ASP A 24 -17.98 3.23 -6.15
CA ASP A 24 -18.58 3.47 -4.85
C ASP A 24 -17.85 4.55 -4.04
N PHE A 25 -17.00 5.36 -4.67
CA PHE A 25 -16.30 6.45 -3.99
C PHE A 25 -17.29 7.45 -3.35
N THR A 26 -17.18 7.59 -2.02
CA THR A 26 -18.00 8.49 -1.21
C THR A 26 -17.17 9.60 -0.60
N CYS A 27 -17.85 10.68 -0.20
CA CYS A 27 -17.28 11.79 0.53
C CYS A 27 -16.44 11.33 1.73
N ILE A 28 -15.19 11.78 1.81
CA ILE A 28 -14.27 11.41 2.90
C ILE A 28 -14.57 12.14 4.22
N GLY A 29 -15.43 13.16 4.18
CA GLY A 29 -15.82 13.96 5.35
C GLY A 29 -16.58 13.17 6.42
N TYR A 30 -16.57 13.70 7.64
CA TYR A 30 -17.22 13.10 8.81
C TYR A 30 -18.49 13.86 9.21
N ALA A 31 -19.62 13.15 9.28
CA ALA A 31 -20.90 13.72 9.67
C ALA A 31 -21.05 13.65 11.20
N SER A 32 -20.63 14.71 11.90
CA SER A 32 -20.64 14.78 13.38
C SER A 32 -22.03 14.54 13.99
N SER A 33 -23.08 15.05 13.34
CA SER A 33 -24.47 14.85 13.77
C SER A 33 -24.93 13.39 13.76
N GLN A 34 -24.27 12.54 12.97
CA GLN A 34 -24.60 11.12 12.84
C GLN A 34 -23.51 10.20 13.41
N GLY A 35 -22.41 10.77 13.92
CA GLY A 35 -21.29 10.00 14.46
C GLY A 35 -20.69 8.99 13.49
N ARG A 36 -20.66 9.29 12.17
CA ARG A 36 -20.17 8.37 11.14
C ARG A 36 -19.54 9.09 9.94
N PRO A 37 -18.74 8.41 9.12
CA PRO A 37 -18.29 8.92 7.82
C PRO A 37 -19.47 9.23 6.90
N CYS A 38 -19.31 10.25 6.06
CA CYS A 38 -20.31 10.59 5.07
C CYS A 38 -20.46 9.47 4.04
N SER A 39 -21.70 9.10 3.72
CA SER A 39 -22.00 8.10 2.67
C SER A 39 -22.47 8.73 1.36
N ASN A 40 -22.41 10.06 1.24
CA ASN A 40 -22.81 10.74 0.01
C ASN A 40 -21.80 10.43 -1.09
N ARG A 41 -22.30 9.97 -2.23
CA ARG A 41 -21.46 9.73 -3.41
C ARG A 41 -20.89 11.02 -3.95
N ILE A 42 -19.63 10.96 -4.40
CA ILE A 42 -19.00 12.04 -5.14
C ILE A 42 -19.44 11.97 -6.61
N THR A 43 -19.61 13.12 -7.26
CA THR A 43 -20.02 13.16 -8.67
C THR A 43 -18.88 12.66 -9.56
N ALA A 44 -19.20 12.02 -10.69
CA ALA A 44 -18.19 11.50 -11.61
C ALA A 44 -17.21 12.57 -12.11
N ALA A 45 -17.67 13.82 -12.28
CA ALA A 45 -16.81 14.95 -12.63
C ALA A 45 -15.78 15.28 -11.55
N ASN A 46 -16.20 15.27 -10.28
CA ASN A 46 -15.30 15.45 -9.15
C ASN A 46 -14.33 14.27 -8.99
N CYS A 47 -14.78 13.03 -9.18
CA CYS A 47 -13.89 11.86 -9.17
C CYS A 47 -12.79 11.99 -10.23
N ARG A 48 -13.14 12.37 -11.46
CA ARG A 48 -12.15 12.60 -12.54
C ARG A 48 -11.14 13.69 -12.17
N ALA A 49 -11.62 14.83 -11.69
CA ALA A 49 -10.75 15.92 -11.24
C ALA A 49 -9.82 15.47 -10.09
N ALA A 50 -10.33 14.67 -9.16
CA ALA A 50 -9.52 14.09 -8.09
C ALA A 50 -8.44 13.13 -8.62
N CYS A 51 -8.74 12.31 -9.64
CA CYS A 51 -7.75 11.45 -10.30
C CYS A 51 -6.64 12.29 -10.96
N ASP A 52 -7.02 13.31 -11.75
CA ASP A 52 -6.07 14.17 -12.46
C ASP A 52 -5.14 14.92 -11.48
N LEU A 53 -5.69 15.37 -10.34
CA LEU A 53 -4.91 16.00 -9.26
C LEU A 53 -3.99 14.99 -8.55
N LEU A 54 -4.45 13.77 -8.28
CA LEU A 54 -3.61 12.72 -7.68
C LEU A 54 -2.45 12.33 -8.60
N ASP A 55 -2.65 12.28 -9.92
CA ASP A 55 -1.58 12.07 -10.89
C ASP A 55 -0.57 13.23 -10.89
N SER A 56 -1.06 14.47 -10.82
CA SER A 56 -0.21 15.68 -10.73
C SER A 56 0.60 15.68 -9.43
N ILE A 57 0.00 15.28 -8.31
CA ILE A 57 0.67 15.10 -7.03
C ILE A 57 1.71 13.97 -7.10
N ALA A 58 1.42 12.88 -7.81
CA ALA A 58 2.35 11.76 -7.98
C ALA A 58 3.61 12.18 -8.76
N ALA A 59 3.45 13.11 -9.71
CA ALA A 59 4.55 13.69 -10.49
C ALA A 59 5.35 14.78 -9.74
N THR A 60 4.82 15.31 -8.63
CA THR A 60 5.46 16.38 -7.85
C THR A 60 6.42 15.79 -6.80
N ASP A 61 7.58 16.42 -6.60
CA ASP A 61 8.50 16.00 -5.52
C ASP A 61 7.83 16.25 -4.17
N PRO A 62 7.66 15.22 -3.30
CA PRO A 62 7.04 15.40 -1.98
C PRO A 62 7.80 16.37 -1.05
N ARG A 63 9.03 16.76 -1.40
CA ARG A 63 9.81 17.79 -0.71
C ARG A 63 9.43 19.21 -1.09
N ASP A 64 8.80 19.41 -2.24
CA ASP A 64 8.30 20.71 -2.67
C ASP A 64 6.96 21.00 -1.98
N THR A 65 7.03 21.55 -0.78
CA THR A 65 5.86 21.79 0.06
C THR A 65 4.92 22.86 -0.47
N ASN A 66 5.40 23.76 -1.34
CA ASN A 66 4.60 24.88 -1.84
C ASN A 66 3.66 24.38 -2.95
N THR A 67 4.24 23.83 -4.02
CA THR A 67 3.48 23.24 -5.14
C THR A 67 2.52 22.16 -4.65
N LEU A 68 2.98 21.33 -3.71
CA LEU A 68 2.15 20.28 -3.13
C LEU A 68 1.01 20.83 -2.27
N GLY A 69 1.23 21.94 -1.56
CA GLY A 69 0.19 22.61 -0.79
C GLY A 69 -0.96 23.07 -1.67
N GLU A 70 -0.63 23.75 -2.77
CA GLU A 70 -1.61 24.22 -3.77
C GLU A 70 -2.43 23.06 -4.35
N LEU A 71 -1.77 21.96 -4.77
CA LEU A 71 -2.45 20.77 -5.29
C LEU A 71 -3.36 20.08 -4.26
N LEU A 72 -2.96 20.07 -2.98
CA LEU A 72 -3.78 19.49 -1.91
C LEU A 72 -5.01 20.36 -1.59
N GLU A 73 -4.86 21.69 -1.63
CA GLU A 73 -5.96 22.65 -1.48
C GLU A 73 -6.99 22.52 -2.60
N GLU A 74 -6.55 22.25 -3.82
CA GLU A 74 -7.45 21.92 -4.95
C GLU A 74 -8.08 20.54 -4.82
N LEU A 75 -7.34 19.53 -4.34
CA LEU A 75 -7.83 18.15 -4.20
C LEU A 75 -8.91 18.03 -3.13
N ALA A 76 -8.71 18.61 -1.95
CA ALA A 76 -9.59 18.45 -0.80
C ALA A 76 -11.09 18.68 -1.08
N PRO A 77 -11.52 19.80 -1.72
CA PRO A 77 -12.93 20.04 -2.01
C PRO A 77 -13.52 19.05 -3.04
N THR A 78 -12.71 18.47 -3.92
CA THR A 78 -13.20 17.53 -4.95
C THR A 78 -13.66 16.20 -4.34
N VAL A 79 -13.01 15.75 -3.27
CA VAL A 79 -13.31 14.49 -2.56
C VAL A 79 -14.32 14.64 -1.41
N LEU A 80 -14.87 15.85 -1.24
CA LEU A 80 -15.89 16.17 -0.24
C LEU A 80 -17.24 16.46 -0.93
N CYS A 81 -18.36 16.11 -0.30
CA CYS A 81 -19.67 16.44 -0.85
C CYS A 81 -19.93 17.96 -0.73
N ARG A 82 -20.40 18.58 -1.82
CA ARG A 82 -20.60 20.04 -1.93
C ARG A 82 -21.56 20.63 -0.90
N THR A 83 -22.55 19.85 -0.44
CA THR A 83 -23.67 20.37 0.36
C THR A 83 -23.40 20.50 1.84
N ALA A 84 -22.46 19.72 2.39
CA ALA A 84 -22.33 19.59 3.84
C ALA A 84 -20.90 19.68 4.35
N HIS A 85 -19.93 19.05 3.69
CA HIS A 85 -18.61 18.79 4.26
C HIS A 85 -17.47 19.62 3.65
N GLN A 86 -17.75 20.58 2.76
CA GLN A 86 -16.71 21.43 2.15
C GLN A 86 -15.89 22.20 3.19
N HIS A 87 -16.50 22.60 4.32
CA HIS A 87 -15.80 23.24 5.44
C HIS A 87 -14.74 22.35 6.12
N GLN A 88 -14.66 21.06 5.78
CA GLN A 88 -13.64 20.14 6.31
C GLN A 88 -12.38 20.10 5.43
N ALA A 89 -12.37 20.78 4.28
CA ALA A 89 -11.27 20.73 3.31
C ALA A 89 -9.92 21.10 3.95
N ASP A 90 -9.82 22.25 4.61
CA ASP A 90 -8.59 22.73 5.25
C ASP A 90 -8.00 21.72 6.25
N LYS A 91 -8.88 21.06 7.02
CA LYS A 91 -8.48 20.02 7.97
C LYS A 91 -7.83 18.82 7.26
N PHE A 92 -8.35 18.42 6.10
CA PHE A 92 -7.75 17.35 5.30
C PHE A 92 -6.42 17.78 4.70
N VAL A 93 -6.32 19.02 4.18
CA VAL A 93 -5.05 19.59 3.67
C VAL A 93 -3.97 19.57 4.75
N GLU A 94 -4.28 20.04 5.96
CA GLU A 94 -3.36 20.01 7.10
C GLU A 94 -2.94 18.57 7.46
N GLN A 95 -3.90 17.65 7.50
CA GLN A 95 -3.65 16.24 7.82
C GLN A 95 -2.73 15.59 6.78
N TRP A 96 -3.03 15.78 5.50
CA TRP A 96 -2.25 15.23 4.39
C TRP A 96 -0.85 15.82 4.34
N THR A 97 -0.73 17.15 4.46
CA THR A 97 0.57 17.83 4.55
C THR A 97 1.43 17.26 5.67
N ARG A 98 0.82 16.97 6.84
CA ARG A 98 1.52 16.37 7.97
C ARG A 98 2.01 14.95 7.65
N GLU A 99 1.20 14.11 7.01
CA GLU A 99 1.60 12.74 6.67
C GLU A 99 2.71 12.72 5.62
N ILE A 100 2.64 13.61 4.62
CA ILE A 100 3.70 13.73 3.61
C ILE A 100 5.01 14.18 4.26
N ARG A 101 4.98 15.19 5.13
CA ARG A 101 6.16 15.61 5.90
C ARG A 101 6.73 14.46 6.73
N ARG A 102 5.89 13.62 7.33
CA ARG A 102 6.31 12.43 8.08
C ARG A 102 7.05 11.43 7.17
N LEU A 103 6.53 11.17 5.98
CA LEU A 103 7.17 10.30 4.97
C LEU A 103 8.49 10.87 4.45
N VAL A 104 8.57 12.19 4.24
CA VAL A 104 9.82 12.83 3.82
C VAL A 104 10.87 12.79 4.95
N ALA A 105 10.45 13.02 6.19
CA ALA A 105 11.32 13.00 7.36
C ALA A 105 11.85 11.60 7.67
N SER A 106 11.02 10.55 7.55
CA SER A 106 11.47 9.17 7.75
C SER A 106 12.56 8.75 6.76
N ARG A 107 12.54 9.31 5.54
CA ARG A 107 13.61 9.11 4.53
C ARG A 107 14.87 9.93 4.78
N ARG A 108 14.78 11.06 5.49
CA ARG A 108 15.93 11.95 5.79
C ARG A 108 16.82 11.44 6.91
N ARG A 109 16.46 10.35 7.58
CA ARG A 109 17.40 9.61 8.43
C ARG A 109 18.06 8.53 7.58
N PRO A 110 19.14 8.81 6.83
CA PRO A 110 20.10 7.76 6.62
C PRO A 110 20.56 7.40 8.02
N SER A 111 20.13 6.24 8.53
CA SER A 111 20.90 5.67 9.62
C SER A 111 22.31 5.50 9.06
N ASP A 112 23.37 5.91 9.76
CA ASP A 112 24.77 5.59 9.40
C ASP A 112 24.95 4.07 9.11
N SER A 113 24.02 3.26 9.59
CA SER A 113 23.81 1.84 9.27
C SER A 113 23.52 1.58 7.78
N GLN A 114 22.70 2.37 7.08
CA GLN A 114 22.31 2.12 5.69
C GLN A 114 23.49 2.27 4.71
N GLN A 115 24.45 3.15 5.00
CA GLN A 115 25.68 3.28 4.21
C GLN A 115 26.65 2.10 4.41
N ARG A 116 26.56 1.39 5.55
CA ARG A 116 27.27 0.12 5.79
C ARG A 116 26.51 -1.13 5.32
N ILE A 117 25.19 -1.04 5.12
CA ILE A 117 24.32 -2.18 4.75
C ILE A 117 24.22 -2.37 3.23
N ALA A 118 24.42 -1.31 2.43
CA ALA A 118 24.49 -1.44 0.95
C ALA A 118 25.62 -2.40 0.49
N THR A 119 26.55 -2.74 1.38
CA THR A 119 27.60 -3.72 1.13
C THR A 119 27.29 -5.14 1.65
N HIS A 120 26.23 -5.39 2.44
CA HIS A 120 26.09 -6.71 3.10
C HIS A 120 24.68 -7.27 3.40
N SER A 121 23.54 -6.67 3.01
CA SER A 121 22.23 -7.29 3.33
C SER A 121 21.12 -7.05 2.31
N SER A 122 21.30 -7.52 1.08
CA SER A 122 20.18 -7.87 0.21
C SER A 122 20.22 -9.37 -0.02
N ILE A 123 19.31 -10.11 0.61
CA ILE A 123 18.98 -11.46 0.16
C ILE A 123 18.36 -11.29 -1.24
N PRO A 124 19.02 -11.69 -2.33
CA PRO A 124 18.53 -11.41 -3.67
C PRO A 124 17.24 -12.21 -3.92
N GLY A 125 16.11 -11.53 -4.10
CA GLY A 125 14.85 -12.16 -4.54
C GLY A 125 13.76 -12.32 -3.48
N PHE A 126 14.01 -11.96 -2.21
CA PHE A 126 12.96 -11.93 -1.20
C PHE A 126 12.51 -10.48 -0.94
N ASP A 127 11.42 -10.08 -1.59
CA ASP A 127 10.69 -8.85 -1.23
C ASP A 127 9.44 -9.23 -0.40
N PRO A 128 9.51 -9.10 0.93
CA PRO A 128 8.38 -9.44 1.79
C PRO A 128 7.19 -8.49 1.59
N TYR A 129 7.41 -7.32 0.96
CA TYR A 129 6.33 -6.43 0.55
C TYR A 129 5.58 -7.05 -0.64
N ILE A 130 6.23 -7.62 -1.66
CA ILE A 130 5.50 -8.27 -2.77
C ILE A 130 4.53 -9.35 -2.27
N THR A 131 4.94 -10.14 -1.27
CA THR A 131 4.09 -11.22 -0.74
C THR A 131 2.86 -10.72 0.01
N LEU A 132 2.92 -9.51 0.60
CA LEU A 132 1.81 -8.90 1.35
C LEU A 132 1.00 -7.88 0.54
N TYR A 133 1.53 -7.37 -0.56
CA TYR A 133 1.03 -6.18 -1.27
C TYR A 133 0.47 -6.46 -2.68
N THR A 134 0.28 -7.73 -3.04
CA THR A 134 -0.09 -8.14 -4.40
C THR A 134 -1.50 -7.76 -4.87
N GLU A 135 -2.29 -6.98 -4.13
CA GLU A 135 -3.58 -6.50 -4.64
C GLU A 135 -3.89 -5.03 -4.34
N PRO A 136 -4.50 -4.29 -5.31
CA PRO A 136 -4.85 -2.88 -5.17
C PRO A 136 -5.95 -2.61 -4.12
N TYR A 137 -6.58 -3.64 -3.56
CA TYR A 137 -7.79 -3.53 -2.72
C TYR A 137 -7.55 -3.52 -1.21
N GLY A 138 -6.42 -2.96 -0.77
CA GLY A 138 -6.03 -2.89 0.64
C GLY A 138 -5.53 -4.23 1.21
N PHE A 139 -5.08 -4.21 2.46
CA PHE A 139 -4.44 -5.38 3.07
C PHE A 139 -5.46 -6.46 3.38
N ARG A 140 -5.37 -7.55 2.64
CA ARG A 140 -6.22 -8.73 2.78
C ARG A 140 -5.50 -9.81 3.58
N CYS A 141 -6.31 -10.68 4.17
CA CYS A 141 -5.83 -11.83 4.89
C CYS A 141 -4.98 -12.72 3.98
N VAL A 142 -3.74 -13.02 4.37
CA VAL A 142 -2.84 -13.86 3.56
C VAL A 142 -3.20 -15.35 3.56
N GLY A 143 -4.11 -15.76 4.45
CA GLY A 143 -4.55 -17.15 4.60
C GLY A 143 -5.34 -17.66 3.40
N HIS A 144 -5.32 -18.98 3.22
CA HIS A 144 -6.03 -19.67 2.14
C HIS A 144 -7.41 -20.16 2.61
N SER A 145 -8.45 -19.79 1.89
CA SER A 145 -9.83 -20.19 2.16
C SER A 145 -10.19 -21.43 1.35
N VAL A 146 -10.39 -22.57 2.01
CA VAL A 146 -10.84 -23.82 1.36
C VAL A 146 -12.18 -23.64 0.65
N ARG A 147 -13.07 -22.80 1.20
CA ARG A 147 -14.40 -22.57 0.62
C ARG A 147 -14.37 -21.73 -0.65
N GLU A 148 -13.43 -20.80 -0.74
CA GLU A 148 -13.31 -19.87 -1.86
C GLU A 148 -12.28 -20.34 -2.88
N ASN A 149 -11.61 -21.48 -2.61
CA ASN A 149 -10.53 -22.05 -3.41
C ASN A 149 -9.47 -21.01 -3.80
N GLY A 150 -9.05 -20.21 -2.82
CA GLY A 150 -8.12 -19.11 -3.06
C GLY A 150 -7.76 -18.34 -1.79
N ARG A 151 -7.11 -17.19 -1.97
CA ARG A 151 -6.71 -16.30 -0.88
C ARG A 151 -7.94 -15.70 -0.21
N CYS A 152 -7.87 -15.51 1.11
CA CYS A 152 -8.97 -14.93 1.85
C CYS A 152 -9.17 -13.46 1.50
N ASN A 153 -10.36 -13.12 1.04
CA ASN A 153 -10.73 -11.75 0.69
C ASN A 153 -11.09 -10.83 1.86
N LYS A 154 -10.94 -11.31 3.11
CA LYS A 154 -11.27 -10.49 4.28
C LYS A 154 -10.17 -9.46 4.54
N PRO A 155 -10.51 -8.17 4.69
CA PRO A 155 -9.55 -7.16 5.09
C PRO A 155 -9.01 -7.47 6.49
N ILE A 156 -7.72 -7.22 6.71
CA ILE A 156 -7.16 -7.15 8.07
C ILE A 156 -7.48 -5.79 8.68
N SER A 157 -7.56 -5.70 10.01
CA SER A 157 -7.79 -4.41 10.65
C SER A 157 -6.61 -3.46 10.41
N SER A 158 -6.87 -2.15 10.31
CA SER A 158 -5.82 -1.13 10.15
C SER A 158 -4.69 -1.31 11.18
N ARG A 159 -5.03 -1.54 12.45
CA ARG A 159 -4.03 -1.79 13.52
C ARG A 159 -3.13 -3.00 13.24
N ASN A 160 -3.68 -4.08 12.68
CA ASN A 160 -2.89 -5.25 12.33
C ASN A 160 -2.03 -4.99 11.10
N HIS A 161 -2.59 -4.26 10.13
CA HIS A 161 -1.85 -3.79 8.97
C HIS A 161 -0.64 -2.94 9.38
N ASP A 162 -0.84 -1.91 10.19
CA ASP A 162 0.25 -1.01 10.61
C ASP A 162 1.32 -1.80 11.39
N ALA A 163 0.90 -2.75 12.22
CA ALA A 163 1.82 -3.64 12.92
C ALA A 163 2.58 -4.58 11.98
N ALA A 164 1.94 -5.09 10.93
CA ALA A 164 2.61 -5.91 9.91
C ALA A 164 3.64 -5.08 9.14
N CYS A 165 3.30 -3.85 8.74
CA CYS A 165 4.23 -2.93 8.08
C CYS A 165 5.43 -2.60 8.97
N ASN A 166 5.21 -2.29 10.24
CA ASN A 166 6.33 -2.04 11.17
C ASN A 166 7.24 -3.26 11.34
N LEU A 167 6.71 -4.49 11.28
CA LEU A 167 7.50 -5.72 11.32
C LEU A 167 8.32 -5.90 10.04
N LEU A 168 7.73 -5.63 8.87
CA LEU A 168 8.45 -5.65 7.60
C LEU A 168 9.59 -4.62 7.58
N ASP A 169 9.31 -3.39 8.03
CA ASP A 169 10.31 -2.34 8.12
C ASP A 169 11.45 -2.74 9.07
N LEU A 170 11.12 -3.38 10.21
CA LEU A 170 12.10 -3.90 11.15
C LEU A 170 12.96 -5.02 10.52
N MET A 171 12.34 -5.93 9.77
CA MET A 171 13.00 -7.00 9.03
C MET A 171 13.95 -6.48 7.95
N ALA A 172 13.57 -5.39 7.27
CA ALA A 172 14.39 -4.75 6.25
C ALA A 172 15.58 -3.96 6.82
N GLN A 173 15.49 -3.51 8.07
CA GLN A 173 16.50 -2.61 8.66
C GLN A 173 17.63 -3.33 9.40
N ARG A 174 17.48 -4.61 9.75
CA ARG A 174 18.44 -5.33 10.59
C ARG A 174 18.72 -6.72 10.02
N SER A 175 19.95 -7.19 10.22
CA SER A 175 20.30 -8.59 10.05
C SER A 175 19.73 -9.39 11.23
N PHE A 176 19.08 -10.52 10.93
CA PHE A 176 18.55 -11.42 11.94
C PHE A 176 19.14 -12.81 11.75
N SER A 177 19.36 -13.51 12.86
CA SER A 177 19.58 -14.95 12.82
C SER A 177 18.33 -15.67 12.32
N MET A 178 18.48 -16.89 11.80
CA MET A 178 17.33 -17.69 11.35
C MET A 178 16.26 -17.90 12.42
N ARG A 179 16.67 -18.03 13.69
CA ARG A 179 15.75 -18.18 14.81
C ARG A 179 14.92 -16.91 15.03
N GLU A 180 15.54 -15.74 14.89
CA GLU A 180 14.86 -14.44 14.99
C GLU A 180 13.94 -14.21 13.79
N PHE A 181 14.37 -14.56 12.57
CA PHE A 181 13.53 -14.50 11.37
C PHE A 181 12.26 -15.32 11.53
N ARG A 182 12.36 -16.57 12.00
CA ARG A 182 11.18 -17.40 12.27
C ARG A 182 10.21 -16.71 13.24
N HIS A 183 10.71 -16.11 14.31
CA HIS A 183 9.87 -15.41 15.27
C HIS A 183 9.21 -14.15 14.68
N LEU A 184 9.94 -13.37 13.87
CA LEU A 184 9.40 -12.21 13.17
C LEU A 184 8.31 -12.62 12.17
N PHE A 185 8.52 -13.71 11.43
CA PHE A 185 7.52 -14.26 10.52
C PHE A 185 6.28 -14.76 11.25
N GLU A 186 6.42 -15.41 12.42
CA GLU A 186 5.28 -15.80 13.25
C GLU A 186 4.46 -14.57 13.68
N MET A 187 5.13 -13.52 14.16
CA MET A 187 4.47 -12.27 14.51
C MET A 187 3.78 -11.66 13.29
N LEU A 188 4.45 -11.59 12.15
CA LEU A 188 3.94 -11.03 10.91
C LEU A 188 2.70 -11.80 10.42
N ALA A 189 2.77 -13.13 10.38
CA ALA A 189 1.67 -14.00 9.97
C ALA A 189 0.46 -13.84 10.90
N SER A 190 0.67 -13.76 12.22
CA SER A 190 -0.40 -13.54 13.19
C SER A 190 -1.18 -12.24 13.00
N ARG A 191 -0.55 -11.23 12.39
CA ARG A 191 -1.15 -9.92 12.06
C ARG A 191 -1.72 -9.89 10.64
N ALA A 192 -1.07 -10.56 9.70
CA ALA A 192 -1.50 -10.68 8.31
C ALA A 192 -2.69 -11.63 8.11
N LEU A 193 -3.05 -12.44 9.12
CA LEU A 193 -4.19 -13.36 9.10
C LEU A 193 -5.42 -12.77 9.81
N CYS A 194 -6.59 -12.86 9.16
CA CYS A 194 -7.85 -12.57 9.84
C CYS A 194 -8.15 -13.62 10.92
N LYS A 195 -9.08 -13.31 11.84
CA LYS A 195 -9.45 -14.21 12.96
C LYS A 195 -9.77 -15.64 12.52
N ARG A 196 -10.39 -15.81 11.35
CA ARG A 196 -10.79 -17.11 10.80
C ARG A 196 -9.62 -17.96 10.29
N HIS A 197 -8.51 -17.32 9.91
CA HIS A 197 -7.35 -17.98 9.31
C HIS A 197 -6.11 -17.95 10.21
N ARG A 198 -6.20 -17.48 11.46
CA ARG A 198 -5.06 -17.51 12.41
C ARG A 198 -4.46 -18.89 12.63
N TRP A 199 -5.23 -19.96 12.43
CA TRP A 199 -4.72 -21.33 12.50
C TRP A 199 -3.70 -21.66 11.39
N GLN A 200 -3.65 -20.88 10.31
CA GLN A 200 -2.69 -21.03 9.20
C GLN A 200 -1.35 -20.32 9.48
N THR A 201 -1.11 -19.83 10.70
CA THR A 201 0.12 -19.08 11.02
C THR A 201 1.38 -19.89 10.68
N GLU A 202 1.47 -21.14 11.13
CA GLU A 202 2.64 -21.98 10.87
C GLU A 202 2.84 -22.27 9.38
N GLU A 203 1.75 -22.56 8.65
CA GLU A 203 1.81 -22.83 7.20
C GLU A 203 2.34 -21.61 6.43
N VAL A 204 1.87 -20.41 6.78
CA VAL A 204 2.34 -19.15 6.19
C VAL A 204 3.81 -18.90 6.53
N VAL A 205 4.22 -19.15 7.77
CA VAL A 205 5.63 -19.00 8.21
C VAL A 205 6.54 -19.95 7.45
N VAL A 206 6.19 -21.22 7.32
CA VAL A 206 6.98 -22.21 6.57
C VAL A 206 7.11 -21.79 5.11
N ARG A 207 6.01 -21.33 4.48
CA ARG A 207 6.05 -20.83 3.11
C ARG A 207 6.99 -19.63 2.96
N TRP A 208 6.93 -18.66 3.88
CA TRP A 208 7.80 -17.48 3.84
C TRP A 208 9.26 -17.82 4.12
N LEU A 209 9.53 -18.72 5.06
CA LEU A 209 10.88 -19.21 5.30
C LEU A 209 11.44 -19.92 4.07
N GLY A 210 10.63 -20.75 3.38
CA GLY A 210 11.02 -21.40 2.13
C GLY A 210 11.50 -20.41 1.08
N LEU A 211 10.77 -19.30 0.89
CA LEU A 211 11.19 -18.24 -0.04
C LEU A 211 12.54 -17.61 0.33
N VAL A 212 12.84 -17.48 1.62
CA VAL A 212 14.15 -16.97 2.09
C VAL A 212 15.26 -18.01 1.85
N TYR A 213 14.98 -19.29 2.04
CA TYR A 213 15.94 -20.37 1.79
C TYR A 213 16.25 -20.56 0.31
N ASP A 214 15.22 -20.51 -0.54
CA ASP A 214 15.37 -20.70 -1.99
C ASP A 214 16.12 -19.52 -2.65
N THR A 215 16.15 -18.36 -1.99
CA THR A 215 16.85 -17.15 -2.45
C THR A 215 18.25 -16.99 -1.86
N ALA A 216 18.64 -17.84 -0.90
CA ALA A 216 19.99 -17.82 -0.37
C ALA A 216 20.97 -18.31 -1.45
N PRO A 217 22.00 -17.52 -1.82
CA PRO A 217 22.94 -17.93 -2.85
C PRO A 217 23.65 -19.24 -2.46
N GLU A 218 23.67 -20.22 -3.38
CA GLU A 218 24.28 -21.54 -3.17
C GLU A 218 25.74 -21.50 -2.67
N GLU A 219 26.46 -20.39 -2.87
CA GLU A 219 27.85 -20.23 -2.44
C GLU A 219 28.04 -20.32 -0.92
N GLU A 220 27.07 -19.86 -0.11
CA GLU A 220 27.15 -19.98 1.35
C GLU A 220 26.92 -21.43 1.82
N ALA A 221 26.09 -22.19 1.09
CA ALA A 221 25.85 -23.61 1.38
C ALA A 221 27.07 -24.50 1.06
N ARG A 222 27.90 -24.12 0.07
CA ARG A 222 29.15 -24.82 -0.24
C ARG A 222 30.25 -24.50 0.79
N SER A 223 30.31 -23.27 1.29
CA SER A 223 31.30 -22.91 2.33
C SER A 223 31.04 -23.58 3.69
N ALA A 224 29.80 -23.93 4.00
CA ALA A 224 29.46 -24.62 5.25
C ALA A 224 29.73 -26.14 5.23
N THR A 225 29.90 -26.74 4.05
CA THR A 225 30.12 -28.19 3.89
C THR A 225 31.59 -28.59 3.75
N ASP A 226 32.49 -27.64 3.45
CA ASP A 226 33.93 -27.92 3.32
C ASP A 226 34.73 -27.75 4.62
N ALA A 227 34.06 -27.38 5.73
CA ALA A 227 34.64 -27.37 7.07
C ALA A 227 34.64 -28.78 7.69
N SER A 228 35.38 -29.71 7.06
CA SER A 228 35.70 -31.00 7.67
C SER A 228 36.79 -30.81 8.74
N PRO A 229 36.71 -31.46 9.92
CA PRO A 229 37.61 -31.19 11.03
C PRO A 229 39.00 -31.74 10.72
N ARG A 230 39.92 -30.84 10.35
CA ARG A 230 41.35 -31.12 10.29
C ARG A 230 41.83 -31.41 11.71
N ARG A 231 42.04 -32.71 12.00
CA ARG A 231 42.72 -33.21 13.21
C ARG A 231 43.99 -32.39 13.46
N GLN A 232 44.02 -31.68 14.58
CA GLN A 232 45.24 -31.07 15.11
C GLN A 232 46.05 -32.16 15.81
N SER A 233 47.17 -32.53 15.20
CA SER A 233 48.31 -33.09 15.91
C SER A 233 49.18 -31.93 16.39
N ALA A 234 49.57 -32.00 17.66
CA ALA A 234 50.45 -31.09 18.35
C ALA A 234 51.88 -31.13 17.81
N GLU A 235 52.56 -29.98 17.86
CA GLU A 235 54.02 -29.70 17.94
C GLU A 235 54.15 -28.20 17.59
N GLU A 236 54.30 -27.29 18.55
CA GLU A 236 55.50 -26.91 19.34
C GLU A 236 56.56 -26.14 18.52
N SER A 237 57.27 -25.23 19.21
CA SER A 237 58.31 -24.26 18.79
C SER A 237 57.80 -22.96 18.12
N GLU A 238 57.77 -21.81 18.80
CA GLU A 238 58.83 -20.97 19.40
C GLU A 238 59.50 -19.99 18.42
N GLU A 239 59.58 -18.74 18.90
CA GLU A 239 60.50 -17.66 18.54
C GLU A 239 60.47 -17.07 17.12
N ASN A 240 60.07 -15.79 17.01
CA ASN A 240 61.08 -14.74 16.92
C ASN A 240 60.51 -13.31 17.10
N ALA A 241 61.28 -12.51 17.83
CA ALA A 241 61.10 -11.08 18.02
C ALA A 241 61.71 -10.29 16.84
N ASN A 242 61.13 -9.13 16.49
CA ASN A 242 61.81 -7.83 16.45
C ASN A 242 61.09 -6.77 15.60
N GLY A 243 61.19 -5.52 16.05
CA GLY A 243 61.23 -4.32 15.22
C GLY A 243 59.98 -3.45 15.33
N SER A 244 59.92 -2.44 16.21
CA SER A 244 60.57 -1.11 16.16
C SER A 244 59.91 -0.10 15.22
N ILE A 245 59.47 1.02 15.84
CA ILE A 245 59.66 2.44 15.41
C ILE A 245 58.83 2.85 14.17
N SER A 246 58.10 3.96 14.03
CA SER A 246 58.02 5.33 14.57
C SER A 246 56.66 5.88 14.10
N ASP A 247 55.92 6.68 14.87
CA ASP A 247 56.04 8.15 15.03
C ASP A 247 55.80 8.94 13.72
N GLY A 248 54.85 9.88 13.77
CA GLY A 248 54.42 10.67 12.61
C GLY A 248 53.02 11.25 12.72
N SER A 249 52.77 12.01 13.79
CA SER A 249 51.62 12.90 13.94
C SER A 249 52.08 14.34 13.73
N ASP A 250 51.61 14.99 12.66
CA ASP A 250 51.64 16.44 12.51
C ASP A 250 50.27 16.89 11.98
N ASP A 251 49.51 17.48 12.90
CA ASP A 251 48.23 18.14 12.77
C ASP A 251 48.51 19.62 12.99
N GLU A 252 48.55 20.45 11.95
CA GLU A 252 48.45 21.90 12.07
C GLU A 252 47.78 22.51 10.83
N GLY A 253 46.64 23.15 11.05
CA GLY A 253 45.89 23.87 10.01
C GLY A 253 44.71 24.67 10.55
N SER A 254 44.89 25.37 11.67
CA SER A 254 43.90 26.31 12.23
C SER A 254 44.14 27.71 11.67
N GLY A 255 43.23 28.16 10.80
CA GLY A 255 43.11 29.54 10.36
C GLY A 255 41.73 30.08 10.68
N THR A 256 41.63 30.92 11.71
CA THR A 256 40.58 31.95 11.87
C THR A 256 41.02 33.22 11.11
N PRO A 257 40.30 34.37 11.06
CA PRO A 257 38.96 34.71 11.56
C PRO A 257 38.09 35.45 10.51
N PHE A 258 36.77 35.56 10.73
CA PHE A 258 36.05 36.72 10.20
C PHE A 258 34.87 37.09 11.12
N ASP A 259 35.14 38.10 11.95
CA ASP A 259 34.16 38.93 12.63
C ASP A 259 33.39 39.77 11.61
N PHE A 260 32.07 39.79 11.69
CA PHE A 260 31.30 40.95 11.28
C PHE A 260 30.11 41.15 12.23
N GLU A 261 30.37 41.96 13.25
CA GLU A 261 29.40 42.54 14.16
C GLU A 261 29.04 43.95 13.63
N LEU A 262 27.77 44.21 13.35
CA LEU A 262 27.15 45.54 13.20
C LEU A 262 25.63 45.31 13.43
N GLN A 263 25.16 45.35 14.66
CA GLN A 263 24.66 46.53 15.40
C GLN A 263 23.40 47.21 14.82
N SER A 264 22.40 47.33 15.73
CA SER A 264 21.36 48.36 15.90
C SER A 264 20.10 48.37 15.00
N ASN A 265 18.97 47.87 15.57
CA ASN A 265 17.77 48.62 16.08
C ASN A 265 17.39 49.99 15.45
N PRO A 266 16.18 50.54 15.73
CA PRO A 266 14.82 49.99 15.88
C PRO A 266 13.80 50.91 15.12
N ASP A 267 12.52 50.90 15.54
CA ASP A 267 11.43 51.83 15.21
C ASP A 267 10.63 51.57 13.91
N SER A 268 9.34 51.21 14.00
CA SER A 268 8.17 52.01 14.40
C SER A 268 7.43 52.51 13.16
N VAL A 269 6.10 52.42 13.16
CA VAL A 269 5.09 53.37 12.61
C VAL A 269 3.81 52.60 12.22
N SER A 270 2.75 52.91 13.01
CA SER A 270 1.35 53.21 12.65
C SER A 270 0.62 52.35 11.61
N GLU A 271 -0.51 51.73 11.95
CA GLU A 271 -1.83 52.35 12.19
C GLU A 271 -2.33 53.13 10.97
N ILE A 272 -3.36 52.61 10.29
CA ILE A 272 -4.46 53.32 9.61
C ILE A 272 -5.55 52.28 9.30
N LEU A 273 -6.67 52.36 10.03
CA LEU A 273 -8.01 51.95 9.59
C LEU A 273 -8.58 53.06 8.70
N PRO A 274 -9.50 52.77 7.77
CA PRO A 274 -10.86 53.34 7.91
C PRO A 274 -11.94 52.45 7.24
N PRO A 275 -13.20 52.92 7.08
CA PRO A 275 -14.24 52.93 8.11
C PRO A 275 -15.44 52.04 7.74
N GLU A 276 -16.26 51.79 8.74
CA GLU A 276 -17.60 51.22 8.58
C GLU A 276 -18.54 52.26 7.94
N ASP A 277 -19.30 51.83 6.93
CA ASP A 277 -20.51 52.53 6.51
C ASP A 277 -21.67 51.53 6.43
N GLY A 278 -22.65 51.78 7.29
CA GLY A 278 -23.88 51.03 7.37
C GLY A 278 -24.85 51.37 6.25
N ILE A 279 -25.51 50.34 5.72
CA ILE A 279 -26.81 50.49 5.06
C ILE A 279 -27.76 49.48 5.70
N ALA A 280 -28.62 49.99 6.56
CA ALA A 280 -29.83 49.33 7.01
C ALA A 280 -30.90 49.44 5.92
N LEU A 281 -31.33 48.33 5.32
CA LEU A 281 -32.60 48.24 4.60
C LEU A 281 -33.24 46.84 4.75
N ILE A 282 -34.27 46.82 5.60
CA ILE A 282 -35.61 46.20 5.43
C ILE A 282 -35.69 44.69 5.05
N PRO A 283 -36.32 43.85 5.90
CA PRO A 283 -36.65 42.46 5.54
C PRO A 283 -37.93 42.39 4.69
N PRO A 284 -37.97 41.62 3.59
CA PRO A 284 -39.24 41.27 2.97
C PRO A 284 -39.93 40.12 3.73
N GLU A 285 -41.09 40.47 4.25
CA GLU A 285 -42.14 39.60 4.77
C GLU A 285 -42.44 38.45 3.78
N ALA A 286 -42.21 37.20 4.20
CA ALA A 286 -42.58 36.03 3.43
C ALA A 286 -44.04 35.64 3.72
N PRO A 287 -44.87 35.40 2.69
CA PRO A 287 -46.28 35.08 2.88
C PRO A 287 -46.49 33.69 3.49
N THR A 288 -47.39 33.67 4.46
CA THR A 288 -47.97 32.53 5.15
C THR A 288 -48.52 31.49 4.16
N PRO A 289 -48.16 30.19 4.27
CA PRO A 289 -48.83 29.14 3.52
C PRO A 289 -50.22 28.86 4.11
N PRO A 290 -51.25 28.59 3.28
CA PRO A 290 -52.58 28.24 3.75
C PRO A 290 -52.60 26.86 4.40
N ALA A 291 -53.40 26.76 5.45
CA ALA A 291 -53.67 25.55 6.22
C ALA A 291 -54.12 24.39 5.31
N ILE A 292 -53.40 23.28 5.41
CA ILE A 292 -53.77 22.01 4.78
C ILE A 292 -54.72 21.27 5.75
N PRO A 293 -55.88 20.77 5.29
CA PRO A 293 -56.81 20.03 6.13
C PRO A 293 -56.25 18.66 6.51
N VAL A 294 -56.30 18.39 7.82
CA VAL A 294 -56.06 17.09 8.44
C VAL A 294 -56.98 16.04 7.84
N SER A 295 -56.40 15.03 7.20
CA SER A 295 -57.10 13.80 6.79
C SER A 295 -56.58 12.62 7.61
N SER A 296 -57.54 11.83 8.09
CA SER A 296 -57.45 10.69 9.00
C SER A 296 -56.59 9.52 8.50
N PRO A 297 -56.13 8.63 9.40
CA PRO A 297 -55.22 7.53 9.06
C PRO A 297 -55.94 6.42 8.30
N THR A 298 -55.49 6.12 7.08
CA THR A 298 -55.87 4.89 6.37
C THR A 298 -54.74 3.87 6.51
N THR A 299 -54.99 2.86 7.34
CA THR A 299 -54.18 1.66 7.50
C THR A 299 -53.99 0.99 6.14
N SER A 300 -52.81 1.13 5.56
CA SER A 300 -52.41 0.47 4.32
C SER A 300 -51.20 -0.41 4.62
N THR A 301 -51.43 -1.70 4.50
CA THR A 301 -50.46 -2.79 4.66
C THR A 301 -49.35 -2.64 3.61
N PRO A 302 -48.06 -2.70 3.98
CA PRO A 302 -46.97 -2.58 3.03
C PRO A 302 -46.90 -3.84 2.12
N PRO A 303 -46.82 -3.69 0.78
CA PRO A 303 -46.52 -4.81 -0.10
C PRO A 303 -45.08 -5.28 0.13
N THR A 304 -44.95 -6.58 0.36
CA THR A 304 -43.68 -7.28 0.51
C THR A 304 -42.78 -7.03 -0.70
N PRO A 305 -41.53 -6.53 -0.53
CA PRO A 305 -40.58 -6.42 -1.63
C PRO A 305 -40.14 -7.84 -2.04
N THR A 306 -40.65 -8.33 -3.17
CA THR A 306 -40.14 -9.54 -3.82
C THR A 306 -38.87 -9.16 -4.57
N THR A 307 -37.72 -9.36 -3.94
CA THR A 307 -36.41 -9.21 -4.58
C THR A 307 -36.24 -10.33 -5.62
N PRO A 308 -36.07 -10.02 -6.92
CA PRO A 308 -35.73 -11.04 -7.91
C PRO A 308 -34.25 -11.36 -7.74
N ASN A 309 -34.00 -12.45 -7.02
CA ASN A 309 -32.67 -13.02 -6.85
C ASN A 309 -32.26 -13.67 -8.18
N HIS A 310 -31.81 -12.87 -9.14
CA HIS A 310 -31.20 -13.35 -10.39
C HIS A 310 -29.81 -13.91 -10.07
N ALA A 311 -29.78 -15.09 -9.46
CA ALA A 311 -28.57 -15.89 -9.41
C ALA A 311 -28.21 -16.23 -10.87
N THR A 312 -27.14 -15.62 -11.37
CA THR A 312 -26.57 -15.98 -12.68
C THR A 312 -26.33 -17.49 -12.67
N PRO A 313 -26.86 -18.25 -13.65
CA PRO A 313 -26.67 -19.69 -13.67
C PRO A 313 -25.17 -20.00 -13.70
N ALA A 314 -24.72 -20.85 -12.77
CA ALA A 314 -23.33 -21.28 -12.72
C ALA A 314 -23.00 -21.98 -14.05
N VAL A 315 -21.97 -21.50 -14.73
CA VAL A 315 -21.49 -22.11 -15.99
C VAL A 315 -20.96 -23.50 -15.68
N ALA A 316 -21.41 -24.52 -16.40
CA ALA A 316 -20.91 -25.88 -16.22
C ALA A 316 -19.53 -26.06 -16.87
N ARG A 317 -18.65 -26.82 -16.21
CA ARG A 317 -17.37 -27.26 -16.79
C ARG A 317 -17.64 -28.17 -18.00
N LYS A 318 -16.97 -27.93 -19.12
CA LYS A 318 -17.00 -28.85 -20.26
C LYS A 318 -16.25 -30.12 -19.92
N GLU A 319 -16.82 -31.26 -20.27
CA GLU A 319 -16.09 -32.53 -20.29
C GLU A 319 -14.88 -32.40 -21.21
N TYR A 320 -13.75 -32.98 -20.81
CA TYR A 320 -12.52 -33.00 -21.61
C TYR A 320 -12.02 -34.43 -21.75
N LYS A 321 -11.40 -34.72 -22.89
CA LYS A 321 -10.77 -36.00 -23.22
C LYS A 321 -9.25 -35.84 -23.26
N ARG A 322 -8.52 -36.94 -23.15
CA ARG A 322 -7.04 -36.92 -23.20
C ARG A 322 -6.51 -36.41 -24.55
N GLU A 323 -7.32 -36.51 -25.59
CA GLU A 323 -7.00 -36.09 -26.96
C GLU A 323 -7.33 -34.61 -27.22
N ASP A 324 -8.00 -33.93 -26.29
CA ASP A 324 -8.29 -32.51 -26.45
C ASP A 324 -6.98 -31.69 -26.40
N ILE A 325 -7.05 -30.41 -26.76
CA ILE A 325 -5.90 -29.52 -26.86
C ILE A 325 -6.15 -28.28 -25.99
N CYS A 326 -5.13 -27.83 -25.25
CA CYS A 326 -5.20 -26.57 -24.51
C CYS A 326 -5.15 -25.39 -25.48
N SER A 327 -6.15 -24.50 -25.47
CA SER A 327 -6.21 -23.38 -26.43
C SER A 327 -5.18 -22.26 -26.20
N ILE A 328 -4.34 -22.34 -25.15
CA ILE A 328 -3.30 -21.34 -24.87
C ILE A 328 -1.94 -21.83 -25.41
N CYS A 329 -1.55 -23.08 -25.13
CA CYS A 329 -0.26 -23.62 -25.58
C CYS A 329 -0.34 -24.58 -26.78
N GLU A 330 -1.56 -24.94 -27.22
CA GLU A 330 -1.80 -25.90 -28.31
C GLU A 330 -1.27 -27.33 -28.05
N GLU A 331 -0.97 -27.67 -26.80
CA GLU A 331 -0.52 -29.01 -26.40
C GLU A 331 -1.68 -29.91 -25.95
N ARG A 332 -1.52 -31.23 -26.12
CA ARG A 332 -2.50 -32.25 -25.71
C ARG A 332 -2.50 -32.45 -24.19
N TRP A 333 -3.65 -32.82 -23.62
CA TRP A 333 -3.79 -33.10 -22.18
C TRP A 333 -3.12 -34.40 -21.70
N GLY A 334 -2.66 -35.25 -22.63
CA GLY A 334 -2.43 -36.68 -22.45
C GLY A 334 -1.51 -37.11 -21.29
N GLU A 335 -0.73 -36.20 -20.72
CA GLU A 335 0.20 -36.47 -19.62
C GLU A 335 0.01 -35.54 -18.41
N THR A 336 -0.88 -34.55 -18.51
CA THR A 336 -1.08 -33.57 -17.45
C THR A 336 -1.99 -34.15 -16.36
N PRO A 337 -1.54 -34.20 -15.09
CA PRO A 337 -2.39 -34.69 -14.01
C PRO A 337 -3.64 -33.80 -13.87
N GLU A 338 -4.82 -34.41 -13.66
CA GLU A 338 -6.10 -33.72 -13.49
C GLU A 338 -6.09 -32.48 -12.55
N PRO A 339 -5.37 -32.45 -11.40
CA PRO A 339 -5.27 -31.23 -10.57
C PRO A 339 -4.56 -30.04 -11.22
N ALA A 340 -3.83 -30.26 -12.32
CA ALA A 340 -3.18 -29.21 -13.10
C ALA A 340 -4.09 -28.64 -14.22
N ILE A 341 -5.38 -28.99 -14.22
CA ILE A 341 -6.37 -28.49 -15.16
C ILE A 341 -7.32 -27.52 -14.45
N VAL A 342 -7.48 -26.32 -15.00
CA VAL A 342 -8.44 -25.29 -14.56
C VAL A 342 -9.48 -25.03 -15.64
N TRP A 343 -10.58 -24.35 -15.33
CA TRP A 343 -11.62 -24.05 -16.33
C TRP A 343 -12.29 -22.70 -16.10
N CYS A 344 -12.85 -22.12 -17.17
CA CYS A 344 -13.49 -20.81 -17.13
C CYS A 344 -14.89 -20.87 -16.49
N GLN A 345 -14.99 -20.39 -15.25
CA GLN A 345 -16.24 -20.36 -14.47
C GLN A 345 -17.21 -19.23 -14.86
N LYS A 346 -16.70 -18.21 -15.58
CA LYS A 346 -17.50 -17.01 -15.88
C LYS A 346 -18.38 -17.15 -17.12
N GLN A 347 -17.95 -17.90 -18.14
CA GLN A 347 -18.64 -17.86 -19.44
C GLN A 347 -18.66 -19.18 -20.21
N CYS A 348 -17.51 -19.75 -20.55
CA CYS A 348 -17.43 -20.76 -21.62
C CYS A 348 -17.25 -22.22 -21.13
N GLY A 349 -16.94 -22.45 -19.86
CA GLY A 349 -16.71 -23.80 -19.33
C GLY A 349 -15.43 -24.49 -19.84
N GLN A 350 -14.63 -23.83 -20.68
CA GLN A 350 -13.45 -24.40 -21.34
C GLN A 350 -12.33 -24.69 -20.35
N ASN A 351 -11.60 -25.78 -20.56
CA ASN A 351 -10.49 -26.22 -19.73
C ASN A 351 -9.14 -25.63 -20.24
N TYR A 352 -8.23 -25.31 -19.32
CA TYR A 352 -6.84 -24.92 -19.59
C TYR A 352 -5.85 -25.63 -18.65
N HIS A 353 -4.58 -25.71 -19.03
CA HIS A 353 -3.51 -25.98 -18.06
C HIS A 353 -3.44 -24.83 -17.04
N ARG A 354 -3.22 -25.16 -15.77
CA ARG A 354 -3.05 -24.17 -14.70
C ARG A 354 -1.93 -23.19 -15.01
N SER A 355 -0.77 -23.70 -15.41
CA SER A 355 0.41 -22.89 -15.80
C SER A 355 0.11 -21.94 -16.97
N CYS A 356 -0.66 -22.39 -17.96
CA CYS A 356 -1.06 -21.53 -19.08
C CYS A 356 -2.02 -20.41 -18.65
N MET A 357 -2.97 -20.73 -17.76
CA MET A 357 -3.91 -19.73 -17.25
C MET A 357 -3.19 -18.70 -16.36
N ASP A 358 -2.27 -19.13 -15.50
CA ASP A 358 -1.50 -18.26 -14.61
C ASP A 358 -0.65 -17.27 -15.41
N LYS A 359 0.10 -17.75 -16.43
CA LYS A 359 0.85 -16.89 -17.36
C LYS A 359 -0.05 -15.88 -18.09
N TRP A 360 -1.21 -16.33 -18.56
CA TRP A 360 -2.15 -15.45 -19.25
C TRP A 360 -2.70 -14.34 -18.34
N ILE A 361 -2.94 -14.63 -17.05
CA ILE A 361 -3.34 -13.62 -16.06
C ILE A 361 -2.22 -12.60 -15.85
N GLU A 362 -1.00 -13.08 -15.65
CA GLU A 362 0.19 -12.24 -15.42
C GLU A 362 0.49 -11.30 -16.60
N GLU A 363 0.43 -11.81 -17.83
CA GLU A 363 0.61 -11.00 -19.04
C GLU A 363 -0.51 -9.94 -19.20
N ARG A 364 -1.73 -10.26 -18.76
CA ARG A 364 -2.85 -9.31 -18.81
C ARG A 364 -2.81 -8.21 -17.77
N GLU A 365 -2.28 -8.48 -16.59
CA GLU A 365 -2.06 -7.43 -15.60
C GLU A 365 -1.02 -6.41 -16.09
N ASN A 366 -0.10 -6.86 -16.97
CA ASN A 366 0.91 -6.01 -17.58
C ASN A 366 0.45 -5.24 -18.84
N VAL A 367 -0.57 -5.71 -19.57
CA VAL A 367 -1.04 -5.07 -20.80
C VAL A 367 -2.45 -4.52 -20.62
N GLN A 368 -2.56 -3.19 -20.48
CA GLN A 368 -3.79 -2.41 -20.27
C GLN A 368 -5.08 -3.01 -20.89
N ARG A 369 -5.99 -3.42 -19.99
CA ARG A 369 -7.45 -3.59 -20.13
C ARG A 369 -8.04 -3.68 -21.55
N ARG A 370 -7.66 -4.66 -22.36
CA ARG A 370 -8.60 -5.16 -23.41
C ARG A 370 -9.46 -6.23 -22.78
N THR A 371 -10.78 -6.17 -22.89
CA THR A 371 -11.68 -7.28 -22.51
C THR A 371 -11.52 -8.41 -23.53
N ALA A 372 -10.73 -9.45 -23.22
CA ALA A 372 -10.85 -10.71 -23.96
C ALA A 372 -12.00 -11.48 -23.32
N ASN A 373 -13.03 -11.73 -24.12
CA ASN A 373 -14.09 -12.66 -23.75
C ASN A 373 -13.57 -14.08 -24.01
N CYS A 374 -13.94 -15.04 -23.18
CA CYS A 374 -13.55 -16.42 -23.41
C CYS A 374 -14.10 -16.87 -24.79
N GLY A 375 -13.21 -17.28 -25.71
CA GLY A 375 -13.58 -17.70 -27.06
C GLY A 375 -13.24 -16.71 -28.18
N GLN A 376 -12.70 -15.54 -27.85
CA GLN A 376 -12.04 -14.64 -28.81
C GLN A 376 -10.54 -14.64 -28.49
N TRP A 377 -9.82 -15.61 -29.07
CA TRP A 377 -8.38 -15.75 -28.95
C TRP A 377 -7.72 -15.19 -30.20
#